data_AF-A0A945JSP6-F1
#
_entry.id   AF-A0A945JSP6-F1
#
_cell.length_a   1.000
_cell.length_b   1.000
_cell.length_c   1.000
_cell.angle_alpha   90.00
_cell.angle_beta   90.00
_cell.angle_gamma   90.00
#
_symmetry.space_group_name_H-M   'P 1'
#
loop_
_entity.id
_entity.type
_entity.pdbx_description
1 polymer ?
#
loop_
_entity_poly.entity_id
_entity_poly.type
_entity_poly.pdbx_seq_one_letter_code
_entity_poly.pdbx_strand_id
1 'polypeptide(L)'
;MTTKLPQVLEDRINGISDDELEFRGWTRDGMRAGYQRRLEADRDSPQVGDVAPDFELELLSASGGRTGEMMKLSGLRGKPVGLVFGSYT
;
A
#
# COMPACT_ATOMS: atom_id res chain seq x y z
N MET A 1 -14.35 -0.03 13.74
CA MET A 1 -14.16 -1.32 14.45
C MET A 1 -12.68 -1.62 14.38
N THR A 2 -11.97 -1.71 15.51
CA THR A 2 -10.52 -1.99 15.50
C THR A 2 -10.30 -3.43 15.09
N THR A 3 -9.64 -3.66 13.96
CA THR A 3 -9.31 -5.01 13.50
C THR A 3 -8.28 -5.61 14.45
N LYS A 4 -8.57 -6.77 15.06
CA LYS A 4 -7.59 -7.50 15.87
C LYS A 4 -6.44 -7.97 14.97
N LEU A 5 -5.20 -7.87 15.44
CA LEU A 5 -4.06 -8.39 14.70
C LEU A 5 -4.15 -9.93 14.63
N PRO A 6 -3.85 -10.53 13.47
CA PRO A 6 -3.59 -11.96 13.36
C PRO A 6 -2.46 -12.40 14.29
N GLN A 7 -2.57 -13.60 14.87
CA GLN A 7 -1.59 -14.13 15.83
C GLN A 7 -0.15 -14.14 15.28
N VAL A 8 0.02 -14.45 13.99
CA VAL A 8 1.33 -14.44 13.33
C VAL A 8 2.00 -13.06 13.40
N LEU A 9 1.23 -11.98 13.33
CA LEU A 9 1.76 -10.62 13.47
C LEU A 9 2.06 -10.29 14.93
N GLU A 10 1.22 -10.72 15.88
CA GLU A 10 1.48 -10.55 17.31
C GLU A 10 2.75 -11.28 17.74
N ASP A 11 2.93 -12.54 17.34
CA ASP A 11 4.12 -13.33 17.65
C ASP A 11 5.37 -12.68 17.09
N ARG A 12 5.28 -12.15 15.86
CA ARG A 12 6.38 -11.40 15.24
C ARG A 12 6.73 -10.14 16.02
N ILE A 13 5.73 -9.36 16.45
CA ILE A 13 5.94 -8.13 17.22
C ILE A 13 6.56 -8.44 18.59
N ASN A 14 6.09 -9.51 19.24
CA ASN A 14 6.59 -9.94 20.54
C ASN A 14 7.99 -10.55 20.46
N GLY A 15 8.36 -11.12 19.31
CA GLY A 15 9.71 -11.67 19.07
C GLY A 15 10.81 -10.63 18.83
N ILE A 16 10.47 -9.36 18.62
CA ILE A 16 11.47 -8.28 18.46
C ILE A 16 11.95 -7.86 19.85
N SER A 17 13.27 -7.82 20.05
CA SER A 17 13.87 -7.40 21.32
C SER A 17 13.70 -5.90 21.57
N ASP A 18 13.77 -5.49 22.83
CA ASP A 18 13.65 -4.07 23.19
C ASP A 18 14.83 -3.25 22.64
N ASP A 19 16.05 -3.79 22.64
CA ASP A 19 17.23 -3.16 22.03
C ASP A 19 17.04 -2.90 20.52
N GLU A 20 16.40 -3.82 19.79
CA GLU A 20 16.12 -3.64 18.35
C GLU A 20 15.04 -2.57 18.12
N LEU A 21 14.03 -2.52 18.98
CA LEU A 21 13.00 -1.48 18.93
C LEU A 21 13.60 -0.09 19.19
N GLU A 22 14.44 0.03 20.22
CA GLU A 22 15.12 1.28 20.57
C GLU A 22 16.05 1.74 19.44
N PHE A 23 16.89 0.84 18.92
CA PHE A 23 17.80 1.15 17.79
C PHE A 23 17.06 1.69 16.56
N ARG A 24 15.86 1.16 16.26
CA ARG A 24 15.03 1.61 15.12
C ARG A 24 14.16 2.83 15.43
N GLY A 25 14.15 3.32 16.68
CA GLY A 25 13.25 4.39 17.12
C GLY A 25 11.78 3.99 17.06
N TRP A 26 11.47 2.71 17.27
CA TRP A 26 10.12 2.16 17.22
C TRP A 26 9.60 1.81 18.61
N THR A 27 8.29 1.84 18.78
CA THR A 27 7.64 1.28 19.98
C THR A 27 6.82 0.06 19.59
N ARG A 28 6.73 -0.91 20.51
CA ARG A 28 5.95 -2.13 20.27
C ARG A 28 4.48 -1.83 20.00
N ASP A 29 3.89 -0.89 20.73
CA ASP A 29 2.51 -0.43 20.50
C ASP A 29 2.37 0.35 19.19
N GLY A 30 3.37 1.15 18.82
CA GLY A 30 3.41 1.84 17.53
C GLY A 30 3.42 0.86 16.35
N MET A 31 4.14 -0.26 16.47
CA MET A 31 4.11 -1.33 15.47
C MET A 31 2.72 -1.97 15.37
N ARG A 32 2.08 -2.29 16.51
CA ARG A 32 0.71 -2.84 16.53
C ARG A 32 -0.27 -1.90 15.82
N ALA A 33 -0.26 -0.62 16.20
CA ALA A 33 -1.11 0.40 15.58
C ALA A 33 -0.83 0.57 14.07
N GLY A 34 0.44 0.44 13.66
CA GLY A 34 0.83 0.46 12.24
C GLY A 34 0.23 -0.72 11.46
N TYR A 35 0.32 -1.93 12.00
CA TYR A 35 -0.27 -3.12 11.38
C TYR A 35 -1.80 -3.05 11.34
N GLN A 36 -2.45 -2.59 12.41
CA GLN A 36 -3.91 -2.40 12.43
C GLN A 36 -4.37 -1.47 11.31
N ARG A 37 -3.75 -0.29 11.18
CA ARG A 37 -4.07 0.64 10.10
C ARG A 37 -3.89 0.02 8.71
N ARG A 38 -2.84 -0.78 8.52
CA ARG A 38 -2.61 -1.49 7.24
C ARG A 38 -3.73 -2.49 6.95
N LEU A 39 -4.12 -3.31 7.92
CA LEU A 39 -5.21 -4.28 7.76
C LEU A 39 -6.55 -3.59 7.51
N GLU A 40 -6.80 -2.47 8.19
CA GLU A 40 -8.01 -1.68 7.97
C GLU A 40 -8.07 -1.07 6.57
N ALA A 41 -6.94 -0.57 6.05
CA ALA A 41 -6.85 -0.05 4.68
C ALA A 41 -6.96 -1.17 3.62
N ASP A 42 -6.43 -2.36 3.91
CA ASP A 42 -6.43 -3.50 2.99
C ASP A 42 -7.79 -4.21 2.92
N ARG A 43 -8.67 -4.01 3.91
CA ARG A 43 -9.95 -4.74 4.05
C ARG A 43 -10.79 -4.77 2.76
N ASP A 44 -10.84 -3.65 2.05
CA ASP A 44 -11.65 -3.47 0.85
C ASP A 44 -10.78 -3.43 -0.42
N SER A 45 -9.50 -3.82 -0.32
CA SER A 45 -8.56 -3.85 -1.44
C SER A 45 -8.72 -5.10 -2.30
N PRO A 46 -8.51 -4.99 -3.63
CA PRO A 46 -8.56 -6.14 -4.54
C PRO A 46 -7.47 -7.15 -4.20
N GLN A 47 -7.81 -8.43 -4.23
CA GLN A 47 -6.89 -9.53 -3.97
C GLN A 47 -6.24 -10.03 -5.27
N VAL A 48 -5.20 -10.86 -5.15
CA VAL A 48 -4.56 -11.46 -6.33
C VAL A 48 -5.57 -12.33 -7.09
N GLY A 49 -5.74 -12.03 -8.38
CA GLY A 49 -6.72 -12.70 -9.25
C GLY A 49 -8.02 -11.90 -9.42
N ASP A 50 -8.30 -10.93 -8.56
CA ASP A 50 -9.41 -10.02 -8.75
C ASP A 50 -9.15 -9.06 -9.91
N VAL A 51 -10.24 -8.49 -10.44
CA VAL A 51 -10.14 -7.44 -11.45
C VAL A 51 -9.56 -6.20 -10.81
N ALA A 52 -8.45 -5.70 -11.37
CA ALA A 52 -7.86 -4.43 -10.95
C ALA A 52 -8.90 -3.28 -11.05
N PRO A 53 -9.07 -2.46 -10.00
CA PRO A 53 -10.00 -1.33 -10.01
C PRO A 53 -9.69 -0.40 -11.18
N ASP A 54 -10.70 -0.07 -11.97
CA ASP A 54 -10.52 0.88 -13.06
C ASP A 54 -10.34 2.29 -12.48
N PHE A 55 -9.44 3.05 -13.09
CA PHE A 55 -9.18 4.43 -12.74
C PHE A 55 -8.85 5.22 -14.00
N GLU A 56 -9.01 6.53 -13.92
CA GLU A 56 -8.69 7.48 -14.98
C GLU A 56 -7.67 8.50 -14.45
N LEU A 57 -6.54 8.63 -15.14
CA LEU A 57 -5.46 9.54 -14.77
C LEU A 57 -5.03 10.37 -15.97
N GLU A 58 -4.51 11.56 -15.68
CA GLU A 58 -3.91 12.42 -16.69
C GLU A 58 -2.52 11.91 -17.07
N LEU A 59 -2.22 11.88 -18.37
CA LEU A 59 -0.89 11.59 -18.88
C LEU A 59 0.03 12.79 -18.67
N LEU A 60 1.27 12.51 -18.28
CA LEU A 60 2.31 13.51 -18.21
C LEU A 60 3.15 13.49 -19.48
N SER A 61 3.67 14.65 -19.87
CA SER A 61 4.66 14.77 -20.92
C SER A 61 5.98 14.12 -20.48
N ALA A 62 6.89 13.90 -21.43
CA ALA A 62 8.23 13.40 -21.13
C ALA A 62 9.02 14.30 -20.15
N SER A 63 8.67 15.59 -20.05
CA SER A 63 9.26 16.53 -19.10
C SER A 63 8.50 16.60 -17.76
N GLY A 64 7.52 15.73 -17.53
CA GLY A 64 6.68 15.72 -16.33
C GLY A 64 5.57 16.77 -16.30
N GLY A 65 5.27 17.40 -17.44
CA GLY A 65 4.21 18.42 -17.54
C GLY A 65 2.82 17.80 -17.71
N ARG A 66 1.78 18.47 -17.18
CA ARG A 66 0.37 18.13 -17.40
C ARG A 66 0.00 18.29 -18.88
N THR A 67 -0.65 17.28 -19.48
CA THR A 67 -1.00 17.28 -20.91
C THR A 67 -2.48 17.56 -21.17
N GLY A 68 -3.34 17.37 -20.15
CA GLY A 68 -4.80 17.35 -20.29
C GLY A 68 -5.36 16.08 -20.93
N GLU A 69 -4.51 15.16 -21.40
CA GLU A 69 -4.95 13.88 -21.95
C GLU A 69 -5.22 12.89 -20.81
N MET A 70 -6.39 12.24 -20.84
CA MET A 70 -6.80 11.28 -19.83
C MET A 70 -6.69 9.85 -20.36
N MET A 71 -6.25 8.92 -19.52
CA MET A 71 -6.17 7.50 -19.82
C MET A 71 -6.87 6.69 -18.74
N LYS A 72 -7.64 5.68 -19.16
CA LYS A 72 -8.22 4.67 -18.28
C LYS A 72 -7.39 3.40 -18.24
N LEU A 73 -7.28 2.77 -17.07
CA LEU A 73 -6.60 1.48 -16.93
C LEU A 73 -7.25 0.41 -17.83
N SER A 74 -8.58 0.38 -17.92
CA SER A 74 -9.32 -0.54 -18.77
C SER A 74 -8.97 -0.43 -20.26
N GLY A 75 -8.46 0.70 -20.72
CA GLY A 75 -7.96 0.89 -22.08
C GLY A 75 -6.69 0.10 -22.41
N LEU A 76 -5.98 -0.43 -21.40
CA LEU A 76 -4.74 -1.21 -21.56
C LEU A 76 -4.98 -2.73 -21.55
N ARG A 77 -6.24 -3.19 -21.50
CA ARG A 77 -6.57 -4.62 -21.50
C ARG A 77 -5.95 -5.34 -22.71
N GLY A 78 -5.55 -6.59 -22.48
CA GLY A 78 -4.83 -7.41 -23.47
C GLY A 78 -3.31 -7.25 -23.45
N LYS A 79 -2.77 -6.38 -22.57
CA LYS A 79 -1.33 -6.22 -22.34
C LYS A 79 -1.03 -6.38 -20.84
N PRO A 80 0.13 -6.95 -20.46
CA PRO A 80 0.62 -6.85 -19.09
C PRO A 80 0.89 -5.38 -18.71
N VAL A 81 0.44 -4.96 -17.54
CA VAL A 81 0.61 -3.60 -17.01
C VAL A 81 1.19 -3.67 -15.61
N GLY A 82 2.23 -2.88 -15.34
CA GLY A 82 2.75 -2.65 -13.99
C GLY A 82 2.31 -1.27 -13.48
N LEU A 83 1.80 -1.20 -12.26
CA LEU A 83 1.46 0.05 -11.59
C LEU A 83 2.55 0.38 -10.56
N VAL A 84 3.17 1.55 -10.73
CA VAL A 84 4.21 2.04 -9.82
C VAL A 84 3.72 3.33 -9.19
N PHE A 85 3.55 3.33 -7.87
CA PHE A 85 3.16 4.50 -7.10
C PHE A 85 4.41 5.13 -6.49
N GLY A 86 4.57 6.44 -6.67
CA GLY A 86 5.69 7.20 -6.12
C GLY A 86 5.26 8.64 -5.86
N SER A 87 6.04 9.33 -5.03
CA SER A 87 5.88 10.75 -4.76
C SER A 87 7.15 11.47 -5.20
N TYR A 88 6.99 12.51 -6.00
CA TYR A 88 8.02 13.54 -6.18
C TYR A 88 7.73 14.62 -5.14
N THR A 89 8.37 14.49 -3.98
CA THR A 89 8.32 15.45 -2.86
C THR A 89 9.70 15.58 -2.28
#